data_AF-A0AAW9KU20-F1
#
_entry.id   AF-A0AAW9KU20-F1
#
_cell.length_a   1.000
_cell.length_b   1.000
_cell.length_c   1.000
_cell.angle_alpha   90.00
_cell.angle_beta   90.00
_cell.angle_gamma   90.00
#
_symmetry.space_group_name_H-M   'P 1'
#
loop_
_entity.id
_entity.type
_entity.pdbx_description
1 polymer ?
#
loop_
_entity_poly.entity_id
_entity_poly.type
_entity_poly.pdbx_seq_one_letter_code
_entity_poly.pdbx_strand_id
1 'polypeptide(L)'
;MESINARIRDALRHHRGATPDHQAAIAEWTLHTYTHQPATPERILTTWHTQGRPPRQRIPTAPTVTNTTHPAGWGTTPTSQEGLWPRKG
;
A
#
# COMPACT_ATOMS: atom_id res chain seq x y z
N MET A 1 -8.57 -9.05 20.49
CA MET A 1 -9.11 -7.95 19.65
C MET A 1 -8.18 -7.78 18.47
N GLU A 2 -8.68 -7.95 17.25
CA GLU A 2 -7.92 -7.60 16.04
C GLU A 2 -7.87 -6.08 15.87
N SER A 3 -6.72 -5.52 15.53
CA SER A 3 -6.57 -4.07 15.38
C SER A 3 -7.29 -3.58 14.11
N ILE A 4 -7.73 -2.33 14.10
CA ILE A 4 -8.34 -1.70 12.92
C ILE A 4 -7.41 -1.80 11.70
N ASN A 5 -6.10 -1.65 11.91
CA ASN A 5 -5.10 -1.81 10.85
C ASN A 5 -5.03 -3.24 10.28
N ALA A 6 -5.23 -4.27 11.11
CA ALA A 6 -5.27 -5.65 10.63
C ALA A 6 -6.52 -5.89 9.77
N ARG A 7 -7.67 -5.32 10.14
CA ARG A 7 -8.90 -5.39 9.33
C ARG A 7 -8.81 -4.63 8.01
N ILE A 8 -8.23 -3.43 8.01
CA ILE A 8 -7.98 -2.69 6.77
C ILE A 8 -7.04 -3.51 5.87
N ARG A 9 -5.98 -4.11 6.43
CA ARG A 9 -5.06 -4.95 5.66
C ARG A 9 -5.77 -6.19 5.09
N ASP A 10 -6.64 -6.82 5.85
CA ASP A 10 -7.43 -7.96 5.39
C ASP A 10 -8.38 -7.58 4.25
N ALA A 11 -9.14 -6.49 4.40
CA ALA A 11 -9.99 -5.96 3.33
C ALA A 11 -9.17 -5.69 2.05
N LEU A 12 -8.01 -5.04 2.16
CA LEU A 12 -7.14 -4.78 1.01
C LEU A 12 -6.60 -6.06 0.34
N ARG A 13 -6.41 -7.17 1.08
CA ARG A 13 -5.99 -8.45 0.47
C ARG A 13 -7.05 -9.03 -0.46
N HIS A 14 -8.33 -8.75 -0.23
CA HIS A 14 -9.43 -9.20 -1.08
C HIS A 14 -9.58 -8.35 -2.36
N HIS A 15 -8.98 -7.16 -2.38
CA HIS A 15 -9.03 -6.21 -3.49
C HIS A 15 -7.65 -5.98 -4.13
N ARG A 16 -6.86 -7.05 -4.34
CA ARG A 16 -5.54 -6.92 -4.98
C ARG A 16 -5.66 -6.28 -6.37
N GLY A 17 -4.75 -5.37 -6.67
CA GLY A 17 -4.77 -4.61 -7.93
C GLY A 17 -5.72 -3.41 -7.94
N ALA A 18 -6.45 -3.16 -6.84
CA ALA A 18 -7.25 -1.94 -6.69
C ALA A 18 -6.37 -0.69 -6.84
N THR A 19 -6.91 0.31 -7.54
CA THR A 19 -6.25 1.60 -7.70
C THR A 19 -6.06 2.26 -6.32
N PRO A 20 -5.06 3.15 -6.19
CA PRO A 20 -4.94 4.09 -5.08
C PRO A 20 -6.23 4.63 -4.47
N ASP A 21 -7.14 5.11 -5.31
CA ASP A 21 -8.41 5.72 -4.88
C ASP A 21 -9.38 4.66 -4.33
N HIS A 22 -9.45 3.50 -4.97
CA HIS A 22 -10.24 2.37 -4.50
C HIS A 22 -9.72 1.85 -3.16
N GLN A 23 -8.40 1.74 -2.97
CA GLN A 23 -7.80 1.36 -1.68
C GLN A 23 -8.17 2.36 -0.57
N ALA A 24 -8.19 3.66 -0.88
CA ALA A 24 -8.64 4.69 0.06
C ALA A 24 -10.13 4.55 0.42
N ALA A 25 -10.99 4.26 -0.57
CA ALA A 25 -12.41 4.01 -0.33
C ALA A 25 -12.65 2.77 0.55
N ILE A 26 -11.87 1.70 0.38
CA ILE A 26 -11.94 0.50 1.23
C ILE A 26 -11.56 0.84 2.68
N ALA A 27 -10.47 1.59 2.87
CA ALA A 27 -10.03 2.01 4.19
C ALA A 27 -11.05 2.93 4.87
N GLU A 28 -11.59 3.90 4.13
CA GLU A 28 -12.63 4.83 4.58
C GLU A 28 -13.89 4.08 5.03
N TRP A 29 -14.38 3.14 4.23
CA TRP A 29 -15.55 2.32 4.57
C TRP A 29 -15.32 1.43 5.80
N THR A 30 -14.14 0.82 5.89
CA THR A 30 -13.76 0.00 7.04
C THR A 30 -13.77 0.84 8.32
N LEU A 31 -13.17 2.04 8.29
CA LEU A 31 -13.16 2.97 9.43
C LEU A 31 -14.57 3.44 9.81
N HIS A 32 -15.42 3.74 8.83
CA HIS A 32 -16.81 4.12 9.06
C HIS A 32 -17.57 3.04 9.84
N THR A 33 -17.40 1.76 9.46
CA THR A 33 -18.08 0.62 10.09
C THR A 33 -17.68 0.41 11.55
N TYR A 34 -16.45 0.78 11.92
CA TYR A 34 -15.94 0.67 13.29
C TYR A 34 -16.00 1.97 14.10
N THR A 35 -16.58 3.03 13.54
CA THR A 35 -16.84 4.27 14.27
C THR A 35 -18.13 4.11 15.07
N HIS A 36 -18.07 4.32 16.39
CA HIS A 36 -19.21 4.09 17.29
C HIS A 36 -20.44 4.95 16.96
N GLN A 37 -20.23 6.16 16.44
CA GLN A 37 -21.28 7.08 16.00
C GLN A 37 -20.82 7.75 14.70
N PRO A 38 -20.96 7.06 13.55
CA PRO A 38 -20.56 7.64 12.29
C PRO A 38 -21.52 8.76 11.91
N ALA A 39 -21.03 9.78 11.19
CA ALA A 39 -21.91 10.72 10.53
C ALA A 39 -22.80 9.97 9.54
N THR A 40 -24.07 10.37 9.41
CA THR A 40 -24.97 9.76 8.41
C THR A 40 -24.41 9.99 7.01
N PRO A 41 -24.65 9.06 6.06
CA PRO A 41 -24.20 9.23 4.67
C PRO A 41 -24.64 10.57 4.07
N GLU A 42 -25.86 11.01 4.37
CA GLU A 42 -26.38 12.32 3.97
C GLU A 42 -25.52 13.47 4.48
N ARG A 43 -25.20 13.47 5.78
CA ARG A 43 -24.37 14.52 6.38
C ARG A 43 -22.96 14.53 5.79
N ILE A 44 -22.38 13.37 5.51
CA ILE A 44 -21.08 13.24 4.84
C ILE A 44 -21.14 13.85 3.44
N LEU A 45 -22.15 13.48 2.63
CA LEU A 45 -22.33 13.96 1.26
C LEU A 45 -22.63 15.47 1.21
N THR A 46 -23.48 15.99 2.10
CA THR A 46 -23.76 17.42 2.23
C THR A 46 -22.47 18.18 2.54
N THR A 47 -21.67 17.69 3.49
CA THR A 47 -20.38 18.33 3.86
C THR A 47 -19.41 18.34 2.67
N TRP A 48 -19.31 17.22 1.95
CA TRP A 48 -18.46 17.11 0.76
C TRP A 48 -18.89 18.06 -0.37
N HIS A 49 -20.20 18.22 -0.60
CA HIS A 49 -20.75 19.19 -1.55
C HIS A 49 -20.45 20.63 -1.15
N THR A 50 -20.68 20.99 0.12
CA THR A 50 -20.40 22.33 0.64
C THR A 50 -18.91 22.70 0.52
N GLN A 51 -18.01 21.72 0.60
CA GLN A 51 -16.57 21.91 0.42
C GLN A 51 -16.14 22.00 -1.06
N GLY A 52 -17.07 21.97 -2.02
CA GLY A 52 -16.75 22.04 -3.44
C GLY A 52 -16.19 20.73 -4.00
N ARG A 53 -16.55 19.59 -3.39
CA ARG A 53 -16.12 18.25 -3.80
C ARG A 53 -14.60 18.12 -3.93
N PRO A 54 -13.84 18.37 -2.84
CA PRO A 54 -12.40 18.27 -2.89
C PRO A 54 -11.98 16.86 -3.35
N PRO A 55 -10.93 16.74 -4.19
CA PRO A 55 -10.39 15.44 -4.56
C PRO A 55 -9.79 14.76 -3.33
N ARG A 56 -9.81 13.42 -3.28
CA ARG A 56 -9.13 12.68 -2.21
C ARG A 56 -7.64 13.02 -2.23
N GLN A 57 -7.16 13.66 -1.18
CA GLN A 57 -5.75 13.97 -1.02
C GLN A 57 -5.05 12.78 -0.36
N ARG A 58 -4.01 12.28 -1.00
CA ARG A 58 -3.06 11.39 -0.33
C ARG A 58 -2.15 12.24 0.54
N ILE A 59 -1.99 11.87 1.81
CA ILE A 59 -0.87 12.36 2.60
C ILE A 59 0.39 11.98 1.81
N PRO A 60 1.28 12.94 1.46
CA PRO A 60 2.51 12.61 0.76
C PRO A 60 3.23 11.51 1.53
N THR A 61 3.48 10.39 0.87
CA THR A 61 4.35 9.37 1.44
C THR A 61 5.72 10.02 1.55
N ALA A 62 6.24 10.17 2.78
CA ALA A 62 7.64 10.54 2.96
C ALA A 62 8.48 9.63 2.05
N PRO A 63 9.47 10.17 1.30
CA PRO A 63 10.27 9.34 0.42
C PRO A 63 10.85 8.21 1.24
N THR A 64 10.53 6.97 0.85
CA THR A 64 11.18 5.81 1.43
C THR A 64 12.65 5.90 1.05
N VAL A 65 13.50 6.28 2.01
CA VAL A 65 14.95 6.21 1.83
C VAL A 65 15.27 4.74 1.67
N THR A 66 15.46 4.31 0.43
CA THR A 66 16.01 2.98 0.16
C THR A 66 17.49 3.09 0.50
N ASN A 67 17.89 2.61 1.67
CA ASN A 67 19.30 2.39 1.96
C ASN A 67 19.77 1.25 1.04
N THR A 68 20.30 1.62 -0.12
CA THR A 68 20.98 0.73 -1.07
C THR A 68 22.36 0.37 -0.53
N THR A 69 22.44 -0.18 0.69
CA THR A 69 23.67 -0.80 1.17
C THR A 69 23.61 -2.28 0.77
N HIS A 70 23.93 -2.55 -0.50
CA HIS A 70 24.18 -3.93 -0.91
C HIS A 70 25.59 -4.33 -0.51
N PRO A 71 25.82 -5.57 -0.02
CA PRO A 71 27.16 -6.12 0.11
C PRO A 71 27.93 -6.07 -1.23
N ALA A 72 29.24 -5.85 -1.14
CA ALA A 72 30.12 -5.84 -2.30
C ALA A 72 30.01 -7.19 -3.06
N GLY A 73 29.65 -7.13 -4.35
CA GLY A 73 29.48 -8.30 -5.22
C GLY A 73 28.04 -8.62 -5.64
N TRP A 74 27.05 -7.85 -5.22
CA TRP A 74 25.68 -7.99 -5.73
C TRP A 74 25.63 -7.53 -7.21
N GLY A 75 25.21 -8.41 -8.11
CA GLY A 75 25.09 -8.11 -9.56
C GLY A 75 26.25 -8.63 -10.42
N THR A 76 27.35 -9.07 -9.81
CA THR A 76 28.38 -9.86 -10.52
C THR A 76 27.90 -11.30 -10.66
N THR A 77 27.09 -11.54 -11.69
CA THR A 77 26.89 -12.92 -12.18
C THR A 77 28.19 -13.33 -12.87
N PRO A 78 28.83 -14.45 -12.47
CA PRO A 78 29.99 -14.96 -13.18
C PRO A 78 29.65 -15.14 -14.64
N THR A 79 30.56 -14.73 -15.53
CA THR A 79 30.39 -14.95 -16.96
C THR A 79 30.33 -16.45 -17.26
N SER A 80 29.63 -16.84 -18.34
CA SER A 80 29.50 -18.26 -18.73
C SER A 80 30.84 -18.97 -18.91
N GLN A 81 31.94 -18.23 -19.06
CA GLN A 81 33.30 -18.74 -19.18
C GLN A 81 33.95 -19.04 -17.82
N GLU A 82 33.62 -18.28 -16.77
CA GLU A 82 34.16 -18.46 -15.41
C GLU A 82 33.56 -19.68 -14.69
N GLY A 83 32.38 -20.16 -15.11
CA GLY A 83 31.73 -21.37 -14.57
C GLY A 83 32.30 -22.70 -15.07
N LEU A 84 33.23 -22.67 -16.02
CA LEU A 84 33.84 -23.86 -16.62
C LEU A 84 35.08 -24.29 -15.82
N TRP A 85 34.88 -24.71 -14.57
CA TRP A 85 35.90 -25.54 -13.90
C TRP A 85 36.16 -26.79 -14.75
N PRO A 86 37.42 -27.24 -14.93
CA PRO A 86 37.68 -28.44 -15.72
C PRO A 86 37.10 -29.63 -14.97
N ARG A 87 36.01 -30.20 -15.49
CA ARG A 87 35.54 -31.52 -15.07
C ARG A 87 36.61 -32.53 -15.51
N LYS A 88 37.57 -32.82 -14.63
CA LYS A 88 38.37 -34.03 -14.71
C LYS A 88 37.66 -35.12 -13.92
N GLY A 89 37.42 -36.25 -14.58
CA GLY A 89 37.06 -37.52 -13.93
C GLY A 89 38.22 -38.12 -13.16
#